data_AF-A0A522A433-F1
#
_entry.id   AF-A0A522A433-F1
#
_cell.length_a   1.000
_cell.length_b   1.000
_cell.length_c   1.000
_cell.angle_alpha   90.00
_cell.angle_beta   90.00
_cell.angle_gamma   90.00
#
_symmetry.space_group_name_H-M   'P 1'
#
loop_
_entity.id
_entity.type
_entity.pdbx_description
1 polymer ?
#
loop_
_entity_poly.entity_id
_entity_poly.type
_entity_poly.pdbx_seq_one_letter_code
_entity_poly.pdbx_strand_id
1 'polypeptide(L)'
;MTWFLTSKGTTIDLAYINPDAIDITDVAHSLAHINRFNGHAIRAISQAEHSLAVLEVIRRHFNIQDPAVQAAALLSHGHEYLTGHISRPMKELIGCTEWDVIEARIQKQFLSRFGLTTAFHTFSGQIWAANQYALSVEREQLMPADGETWPCQIKYPASAVDWLRFNDCRISWRPPLYWARQFLDEYHHLTRRMNERLSMIAPAMAIQAGDHQ
;
A
#
# COMPACT_ATOMS: atom_id res chain seq x y z
N MET A 1 -19.93 -15.14 -11.66
CA MET A 1 -20.26 -14.11 -10.65
C MET A 1 -19.11 -13.12 -10.64
N THR A 2 -19.34 -11.81 -10.75
CA THR A 2 -18.30 -10.75 -10.75
C THR A 2 -18.25 -9.96 -9.45
N TRP A 3 -19.04 -10.36 -8.45
CA TRP A 3 -19.14 -9.68 -7.17
C TRP A 3 -18.73 -10.60 -6.02
N PHE A 4 -18.38 -9.99 -4.88
CA PHE A 4 -18.14 -10.69 -3.62
C PHE A 4 -18.60 -9.85 -2.41
N LEU A 5 -18.59 -10.48 -1.23
CA LEU A 5 -19.00 -9.87 0.04
C LEU A 5 -17.76 -9.53 0.89
N THR A 6 -17.67 -8.30 1.40
CA THR A 6 -16.57 -7.87 2.28
C THR A 6 -16.75 -8.35 3.72
N SER A 7 -15.73 -8.14 4.57
CA SER A 7 -15.77 -8.54 5.98
C SER A 7 -16.87 -7.85 6.79
N LYS A 8 -17.32 -6.66 6.35
CA LYS A 8 -18.46 -5.93 6.92
C LYS A 8 -19.81 -6.27 6.29
N GLY A 9 -19.84 -7.17 5.30
CA GLY A 9 -21.08 -7.54 4.61
C GLY A 9 -21.46 -6.60 3.46
N THR A 10 -20.53 -5.79 2.95
CA THR A 10 -20.78 -4.95 1.77
C THR A 10 -20.58 -5.78 0.49
N THR A 11 -21.52 -5.73 -0.44
CA THR A 11 -21.36 -6.38 -1.75
C THR A 11 -20.63 -5.44 -2.71
N ILE A 12 -19.55 -5.93 -3.35
CA ILE A 12 -18.79 -5.17 -4.35
C ILE A 12 -18.77 -5.93 -5.67
N ASP A 13 -19.18 -5.26 -6.76
CA ASP A 13 -19.02 -5.76 -8.13
C ASP A 13 -17.69 -5.29 -8.73
N LEU A 14 -16.82 -6.23 -9.08
CA LEU A 14 -15.51 -5.96 -9.67
C LEU A 14 -15.60 -5.37 -11.07
N ALA A 15 -16.71 -5.58 -11.79
CA ALA A 15 -16.93 -5.01 -13.11
C ALA A 15 -17.28 -3.51 -13.04
N TYR A 16 -17.97 -3.08 -11.98
CA TYR A 16 -18.51 -1.73 -11.80
C TYR A 16 -18.35 -1.25 -10.36
N ILE A 17 -17.09 -1.06 -9.94
CA ILE A 17 -16.79 -0.61 -8.58
C ILE A 17 -17.35 0.80 -8.36
N ASN A 18 -18.27 0.93 -7.41
CA ASN A 18 -18.61 2.21 -6.81
C ASN A 18 -17.52 2.56 -5.78
N PRO A 19 -16.71 3.63 -5.98
CA PRO A 19 -15.68 4.03 -5.02
C PRO A 19 -16.24 4.20 -3.61
N ASP A 20 -17.44 4.76 -3.45
CA ASP A 20 -18.03 5.06 -2.14
C ASP A 20 -18.34 3.79 -1.31
N ALA A 21 -18.47 2.63 -1.95
CA ALA A 21 -18.66 1.35 -1.28
C ALA A 21 -17.37 0.78 -0.67
N ILE A 22 -16.20 1.35 -1.01
CA ILE A 22 -14.91 0.94 -0.47
C ILE A 22 -14.76 1.52 0.95
N ASP A 23 -14.63 0.63 1.94
CA ASP A 23 -14.45 0.95 3.35
C ASP A 23 -13.03 0.59 3.80
N ILE A 24 -12.33 1.54 4.45
CA ILE A 24 -10.95 1.33 4.89
C ILE A 24 -10.79 0.18 5.89
N THR A 25 -11.83 -0.14 6.66
CA THR A 25 -11.82 -1.25 7.62
C THR A 25 -11.81 -2.59 6.90
N ASP A 26 -12.58 -2.72 5.80
CA ASP A 26 -12.58 -3.91 4.95
C ASP A 26 -11.23 -4.06 4.23
N VAL A 27 -10.65 -2.95 3.77
CA VAL A 27 -9.30 -2.91 3.19
C VAL A 27 -8.28 -3.43 4.21
N ALA A 28 -8.22 -2.82 5.40
CA ALA A 28 -7.26 -3.19 6.42
C ALA A 28 -7.42 -4.63 6.88
N HIS A 29 -8.65 -5.11 7.06
CA HIS A 29 -8.94 -6.50 7.40
C HIS A 29 -8.41 -7.44 6.30
N SER A 30 -8.84 -7.25 5.06
CA SER A 30 -8.47 -8.12 3.95
C SER A 30 -6.96 -8.13 3.70
N LEU A 31 -6.31 -6.96 3.61
CA LEU A 31 -4.85 -6.88 3.43
C LEU A 31 -4.05 -7.55 4.56
N ALA A 32 -4.57 -7.53 5.79
CA ALA A 32 -3.93 -8.20 6.90
C ALA A 32 -4.05 -9.74 6.83
N HIS A 33 -5.03 -10.24 6.10
CA HIS A 33 -5.25 -11.67 5.85
C HIS A 33 -4.61 -12.15 4.53
N ILE A 34 -4.35 -11.27 3.58
CA ILE A 34 -3.63 -11.59 2.34
C ILE A 34 -2.15 -11.81 2.67
N ASN A 35 -1.70 -13.06 2.56
CA ASN A 35 -0.33 -13.45 2.83
C ASN A 35 0.55 -13.30 1.60
N ARG A 36 1.78 -12.83 1.78
CA ARG A 36 2.76 -12.68 0.71
C ARG A 36 3.55 -13.97 0.50
N PHE A 37 4.29 -14.02 -0.62
CA PHE A 37 5.10 -15.18 -1.03
C PHE A 37 4.31 -16.50 -1.11
N ASN A 38 2.99 -16.44 -1.32
CA ASN A 38 2.08 -17.58 -1.26
C ASN A 38 2.26 -18.43 0.02
N GLY A 39 2.69 -17.81 1.12
CA GLY A 39 2.93 -18.48 2.40
C GLY A 39 4.24 -19.27 2.51
N HIS A 40 5.19 -19.09 1.60
CA HIS A 40 6.50 -19.76 1.67
C HIS A 40 7.55 -19.04 2.53
N ALA A 41 7.25 -17.85 3.02
CA ALA A 41 8.10 -17.17 3.98
C ALA A 41 8.19 -17.97 5.30
N ILE A 42 9.30 -17.84 6.02
CA ILE A 42 9.54 -18.52 7.32
C ILE A 42 8.46 -18.22 8.38
N ARG A 43 7.68 -17.15 8.16
CA ARG A 43 6.48 -16.78 8.89
C ARG A 43 5.49 -16.13 7.93
N ALA A 44 4.23 -16.04 8.34
CA ALA A 44 3.25 -15.22 7.62
C ALA A 44 3.70 -13.75 7.62
N ILE A 45 3.59 -13.11 6.45
CA ILE A 45 3.78 -11.67 6.26
C ILE A 45 2.62 -11.18 5.43
N SER A 46 1.83 -10.27 6.02
CA SER A 46 0.62 -9.77 5.38
C SER A 46 0.91 -8.64 4.40
N GLN A 47 -0.01 -8.42 3.47
CA GLN A 47 0.06 -7.25 2.58
C GLN A 47 -0.05 -5.94 3.39
N ALA A 48 -0.77 -5.92 4.50
CA ALA A 48 -0.83 -4.78 5.41
C ALA A 48 0.52 -4.48 6.09
N GLU A 49 1.24 -5.52 6.55
CA GLU A 49 2.58 -5.38 7.12
C GLU A 49 3.57 -4.81 6.08
N HIS A 50 3.53 -5.34 4.86
CA HIS A 50 4.32 -4.82 3.75
C HIS A 50 4.01 -3.34 3.47
N SER A 51 2.73 -2.95 3.38
CA SER A 51 2.32 -1.56 3.18
C SER A 51 2.87 -0.60 4.26
N LEU A 52 2.91 -1.03 5.52
CA LEU A 52 3.52 -0.26 6.62
C LEU A 52 5.03 -0.10 6.43
N ALA A 53 5.72 -1.14 5.97
CA ALA A 53 7.14 -1.05 5.64
C ALA A 53 7.42 -0.09 4.47
N VAL A 54 6.58 -0.11 3.43
CA VAL A 54 6.67 0.85 2.31
C VAL A 54 6.52 2.30 2.80
N LEU A 55 5.57 2.55 3.70
CA LEU A 55 5.39 3.86 4.33
C LEU A 55 6.64 4.29 5.14
N GLU A 56 7.22 3.40 5.93
CA GLU A 56 8.44 3.73 6.70
C GLU A 56 9.62 4.03 5.77
N VAL A 57 9.76 3.35 4.64
CA VAL A 57 10.80 3.66 3.64
C VAL A 57 10.57 5.05 3.02
N ILE A 58 9.33 5.41 2.71
CA ILE A 58 8.99 6.77 2.24
C ILE A 58 9.36 7.84 3.27
N ARG A 59 9.09 7.57 4.56
CA ARG A 59 9.40 8.50 5.66
C ARG A 59 10.88 8.65 5.93
N ARG A 60 11.62 7.55 6.01
CA ARG A 60 13.00 7.53 6.52
C ARG A 60 14.04 7.57 5.43
N HIS A 61 13.83 6.83 4.35
CA HIS A 61 14.80 6.73 3.26
C HIS A 61 14.61 7.86 2.25
N PHE A 62 13.38 8.14 1.83
CA PHE A 62 13.09 9.24 0.90
C PHE A 62 12.83 10.59 1.60
N ASN A 63 12.71 10.60 2.93
CA ASN A 63 12.43 11.79 3.74
C ASN A 63 11.20 12.60 3.28
N ILE A 64 10.15 11.92 2.80
CA ILE A 64 8.93 12.58 2.33
C ILE A 64 7.95 12.72 3.50
N GLN A 65 7.71 13.96 3.93
CA GLN A 65 6.83 14.28 5.06
C GLN A 65 5.39 14.67 4.66
N ASP A 66 5.13 14.75 3.35
CA ASP A 66 3.80 15.06 2.81
C ASP A 66 2.80 13.95 3.18
N PRO A 67 1.73 14.25 3.95
CA PRO A 67 0.79 13.24 4.40
C PRO A 67 0.00 12.59 3.25
N ALA A 68 -0.23 13.28 2.13
CA ALA A 68 -0.91 12.70 0.97
C ALA A 68 -0.02 11.68 0.26
N VAL A 69 1.29 11.95 0.16
CA VAL A 69 2.24 11.00 -0.43
C VAL A 69 2.44 9.79 0.49
N GLN A 70 2.52 10.01 1.80
CA GLN A 70 2.57 8.94 2.79
C GLN A 70 1.30 8.06 2.73
N ALA A 71 0.11 8.66 2.60
CA ALA A 71 -1.13 7.92 2.44
C ALA A 71 -1.15 7.12 1.13
N ALA A 72 -0.70 7.72 0.02
CA ALA A 72 -0.57 7.04 -1.27
C ALA A 72 0.40 5.85 -1.22
N ALA A 73 1.48 5.96 -0.44
CA ALA A 73 2.41 4.86 -0.22
C ALA A 73 1.77 3.71 0.60
N LEU A 74 1.15 4.03 1.73
CA LEU A 74 0.46 3.06 2.58
C LEU A 74 -0.62 2.29 1.79
N LEU A 75 -1.38 3.00 0.96
CA LEU A 75 -2.50 2.48 0.17
C LEU A 75 -2.12 2.03 -1.25
N SER A 76 -0.83 1.97 -1.58
CA SER A 76 -0.35 1.69 -2.94
C SER A 76 -0.78 0.32 -3.49
N HIS A 77 -0.90 -0.67 -2.61
CA HIS A 77 -1.44 -2.00 -2.89
C HIS A 77 -2.83 -2.21 -2.31
N GLY A 78 -3.50 -1.12 -1.92
CA GLY A 78 -4.78 -1.23 -1.22
C GLY A 78 -5.86 -1.89 -2.06
N HIS A 79 -5.80 -1.73 -3.38
CA HIS A 79 -6.71 -2.38 -4.34
C HIS A 79 -6.64 -3.91 -4.33
N GLU A 80 -5.56 -4.50 -3.79
CA GLU A 80 -5.42 -5.96 -3.66
C GLU A 80 -6.46 -6.58 -2.72
N TYR A 81 -7.13 -5.78 -1.90
CA TYR A 81 -8.29 -6.24 -1.13
C TYR A 81 -9.46 -6.70 -2.03
N LEU A 82 -9.52 -6.20 -3.28
CA LEU A 82 -10.49 -6.59 -4.31
C LEU A 82 -9.94 -7.63 -5.28
N THR A 83 -8.70 -7.43 -5.74
CA THR A 83 -8.11 -8.27 -6.79
C THR A 83 -7.47 -9.55 -6.27
N GLY A 84 -7.19 -9.60 -4.96
CA GLY A 84 -6.19 -10.50 -4.40
C GLY A 84 -4.77 -10.08 -4.80
N HIS A 85 -3.79 -10.71 -4.14
CA HIS A 85 -2.37 -10.54 -4.48
C HIS A 85 -1.96 -11.61 -5.49
N ILE A 86 -1.61 -11.19 -6.71
CA ILE A 86 -1.04 -12.08 -7.72
C ILE A 86 0.47 -11.86 -7.75
N SER A 87 1.23 -12.95 -7.57
CA SER A 87 2.69 -12.89 -7.60
C SER A 87 3.19 -12.41 -8.96
N ARG A 88 4.30 -11.68 -8.97
CA ARG A 88 4.89 -11.17 -10.22
C ARG A 88 5.15 -12.26 -11.27
N PRO A 89 5.72 -13.44 -10.95
CA PRO A 89 5.90 -14.50 -11.94
C PRO A 89 4.57 -15.00 -12.53
N MET A 90 3.49 -15.00 -11.73
CA MET A 90 2.16 -15.38 -12.23
C MET A 90 1.59 -14.31 -13.17
N LYS A 91 1.77 -13.02 -12.85
CA LYS A 91 1.39 -11.93 -13.77
C LYS A 91 2.13 -12.04 -15.11
N GLU A 92 3.43 -12.32 -15.07
CA GLU A 92 4.27 -12.54 -16.26
C GLU A 92 3.78 -13.76 -17.08
N LEU A 93 3.34 -14.84 -16.42
CA LEU A 93 2.81 -16.03 -17.09
C LEU A 93 1.43 -15.83 -17.73
N ILE A 94 0.54 -15.04 -17.11
CA ILE A 94 -0.82 -14.77 -17.62
C ILE A 94 -0.77 -14.06 -18.99
N GLY A 95 0.33 -13.37 -19.30
CA GLY A 95 0.41 -12.46 -20.45
C GLY A 95 -0.25 -11.14 -20.06
N CYS A 96 0.59 -10.15 -19.74
CA CYS A 96 0.26 -8.93 -19.00
C CYS A 96 -0.69 -7.93 -19.70
N THR A 97 -1.66 -8.34 -20.51
CA THR A 97 -2.55 -7.41 -21.21
C THR A 97 -3.89 -7.25 -20.51
N GLU A 98 -4.65 -8.32 -20.32
CA GLU A 98 -5.99 -8.25 -19.77
C GLU A 98 -5.98 -8.00 -18.26
N TRP A 99 -5.07 -8.67 -17.54
CA TRP A 99 -4.93 -8.48 -16.10
C TRP A 99 -4.54 -7.03 -15.75
N ASP A 100 -3.53 -6.50 -16.45
CA ASP A 100 -3.01 -5.15 -16.17
C ASP A 100 -4.09 -4.08 -16.41
N VAL A 101 -4.92 -4.23 -17.45
CA VAL A 101 -6.07 -3.33 -17.69
C VAL A 101 -7.09 -3.40 -16.55
N ILE A 102 -7.40 -4.61 -16.07
CA ILE A 102 -8.36 -4.80 -14.97
C ILE A 102 -7.80 -4.23 -13.67
N GLU A 103 -6.56 -4.57 -13.31
CA GLU A 103 -5.90 -4.12 -12.09
C GLU A 103 -5.75 -2.59 -12.08
N ALA A 104 -5.30 -1.98 -13.18
CA ALA A 104 -5.17 -0.53 -13.29
C ALA A 104 -6.51 0.20 -13.16
N ARG A 105 -7.59 -0.35 -13.75
CA ARG A 105 -8.95 0.20 -13.59
C ARG A 105 -9.39 0.15 -12.13
N ILE A 106 -9.19 -0.97 -11.46
CA ILE A 106 -9.59 -1.17 -10.06
C ILE A 106 -8.76 -0.24 -9.16
N GLN A 107 -7.44 -0.17 -9.37
CA GLN A 107 -6.56 0.73 -8.63
C GLN A 107 -6.98 2.19 -8.79
N LYS A 108 -7.39 2.62 -9.99
CA LYS A 108 -7.89 3.98 -10.23
C LYS A 108 -9.14 4.29 -9.40
N GLN A 109 -10.13 3.38 -9.34
CA GLN A 109 -11.33 3.58 -8.52
C GLN A 109 -11.00 3.56 -7.02
N PHE A 110 -10.05 2.71 -6.63
CA PHE A 110 -9.54 2.66 -5.26
C PHE A 110 -8.88 3.98 -4.84
N LEU A 111 -7.95 4.50 -5.65
CA LEU A 111 -7.26 5.77 -5.37
C LEU A 111 -8.22 6.96 -5.36
N SER A 112 -9.25 6.95 -6.22
CA SER A 112 -10.26 8.02 -6.25
C SER A 112 -11.04 8.10 -4.95
N ARG A 113 -11.44 6.95 -4.37
CA ARG A 113 -12.13 6.89 -3.08
C ARG A 113 -11.39 7.63 -1.97
N PHE A 114 -10.07 7.55 -1.96
CA PHE A 114 -9.23 8.14 -0.93
C PHE A 114 -8.67 9.51 -1.32
N GLY A 115 -8.97 10.03 -2.51
CA GLY A 115 -8.43 11.30 -2.99
C GLY A 115 -6.91 11.27 -3.25
N LEU A 116 -6.34 10.10 -3.55
CA LEU A 116 -4.89 9.89 -3.60
C LEU A 116 -4.30 9.84 -5.02
N THR A 117 -5.13 9.94 -6.06
CA THR A 117 -4.72 9.82 -7.46
C THR A 117 -3.52 10.69 -7.81
N THR A 118 -3.57 11.99 -7.49
CA THR A 118 -2.47 12.91 -7.81
C THR A 118 -1.19 12.56 -7.08
N ALA A 119 -1.25 12.38 -5.75
CA ALA A 119 -0.08 12.05 -4.94
C ALA A 119 0.57 10.74 -5.39
N PHE A 120 -0.23 9.72 -5.68
CA PHE A 120 0.24 8.42 -6.16
C PHE A 120 0.98 8.52 -7.50
N HIS A 121 0.44 9.24 -8.48
CA HIS A 121 1.08 9.35 -9.79
C HIS A 121 2.31 10.27 -9.77
N THR A 122 2.25 11.40 -9.07
CA THR A 122 3.38 12.34 -8.96
C THR A 122 4.59 11.71 -8.28
N PHE A 123 4.37 10.84 -7.29
CA PHE A 123 5.43 10.15 -6.55
C PHE A 123 5.55 8.67 -6.89
N SER A 124 5.05 8.25 -8.06
CA SER A 124 5.04 6.84 -8.48
C SER A 124 6.42 6.19 -8.46
N GLY A 125 7.47 6.92 -8.84
CA GLY A 125 8.85 6.44 -8.82
C GLY A 125 9.36 6.12 -7.40
N GLN A 126 9.09 7.01 -6.44
CA GLN A 126 9.49 6.83 -5.04
C GLN A 126 8.65 5.76 -4.35
N ILE A 127 7.35 5.72 -4.59
CA ILE A 127 6.44 4.68 -4.06
C ILE A 127 6.87 3.30 -4.59
N TRP A 128 7.15 3.20 -5.88
CA TRP A 128 7.64 1.96 -6.48
C TRP A 128 9.00 1.55 -5.89
N ALA A 129 9.95 2.48 -5.78
CA ALA A 129 11.25 2.19 -5.19
C ALA A 129 11.14 1.77 -3.71
N ALA A 130 10.28 2.42 -2.92
CA ALA A 130 10.01 2.04 -1.54
C ALA A 130 9.44 0.62 -1.42
N ASN A 131 8.50 0.27 -2.29
CA ASN A 131 7.99 -1.09 -2.44
C ASN A 131 9.09 -2.10 -2.77
N GLN A 132 10.03 -1.76 -3.66
CA GLN A 132 11.15 -2.64 -3.99
C GLN A 132 12.17 -2.80 -2.85
N TYR A 133 12.48 -1.72 -2.10
CA TYR A 133 13.30 -1.82 -0.89
C TYR A 133 12.66 -2.73 0.16
N ALA A 134 11.37 -2.55 0.44
CA ALA A 134 10.64 -3.42 1.36
C ALA A 134 10.70 -4.89 0.91
N LEU A 135 10.42 -5.17 -0.38
CA LEU A 135 10.50 -6.51 -0.95
C LEU A 135 11.92 -7.12 -0.85
N SER A 136 12.96 -6.31 -1.06
CA SER A 136 14.36 -6.75 -0.95
C SER A 136 14.69 -7.21 0.47
N VAL A 137 14.27 -6.45 1.48
CA VAL A 137 14.44 -6.80 2.89
C VAL A 137 13.61 -8.04 3.27
N GLU A 138 12.38 -8.16 2.77
CA GLU A 138 11.55 -9.36 2.95
C GLU A 138 12.21 -10.60 2.37
N ARG A 139 12.70 -10.50 1.12
CA ARG A 139 13.41 -11.59 0.42
C ARG A 139 14.62 -12.06 1.20
N GLU A 140 15.38 -11.14 1.81
CA GLU A 140 16.58 -11.47 2.57
C GLU A 140 16.25 -12.05 3.96
N GLN A 141 15.28 -11.48 4.66
CA GLN A 141 15.01 -11.82 6.06
C GLN A 141 13.99 -12.94 6.25
N LEU A 142 13.10 -13.18 5.27
CA LEU A 142 11.96 -14.07 5.42
C LEU A 142 11.94 -15.25 4.43
N MET A 143 12.72 -15.21 3.35
CA MET A 143 12.78 -16.30 2.37
C MET A 143 14.11 -17.05 2.48
N PRO A 144 14.13 -18.37 2.24
CA PRO A 144 15.38 -19.14 2.19
C PRO A 144 16.36 -18.57 1.16
N ALA A 145 17.66 -18.67 1.45
CA ALA A 145 18.69 -18.45 0.44
C ALA A 145 18.69 -19.62 -0.55
N ASP A 146 18.68 -19.31 -1.84
CA ASP A 146 18.72 -20.26 -2.96
C ASP A 146 19.91 -19.99 -3.90
N GLY A 147 20.76 -19.01 -3.57
CA GLY A 147 21.89 -18.57 -4.39
C GLY A 147 21.51 -17.57 -5.48
N GLU A 148 20.23 -17.30 -5.71
CA GLU A 148 19.73 -16.37 -6.74
C GLU A 148 19.53 -14.98 -6.16
N THR A 149 20.06 -13.96 -6.84
CA THR A 149 19.83 -12.55 -6.48
C THR A 149 18.68 -11.99 -7.28
N TRP A 150 17.63 -11.53 -6.60
CA TRP A 150 16.45 -10.98 -7.26
C TRP A 150 16.72 -9.58 -7.80
N PRO A 151 16.05 -9.14 -8.88
CA PRO A 151 16.25 -7.80 -9.44
C PRO A 151 16.08 -6.65 -8.44
N CYS A 152 15.18 -6.80 -7.47
CA CYS A 152 15.02 -5.81 -6.39
C CYS A 152 16.24 -5.73 -5.48
N GLN A 153 16.94 -6.84 -5.20
CA GLN A 153 18.13 -6.85 -4.34
C GLN A 153 19.33 -6.17 -4.99
N ILE A 154 19.41 -6.18 -6.34
CA ILE A 154 20.48 -5.50 -7.09
C ILE A 154 20.27 -3.98 -7.08
N LYS A 155 19.06 -3.54 -7.44
CA LYS A 155 18.76 -2.12 -7.61
C LYS A 155 18.37 -1.41 -6.29
N TYR A 156 17.83 -2.16 -5.34
CA TYR A 156 17.29 -1.71 -4.06
C TYR A 156 17.82 -2.58 -2.92
N PRO A 157 19.14 -2.56 -2.66
CA PRO A 157 19.74 -3.47 -1.70
C PRO A 157 19.19 -3.24 -0.29
N ALA A 158 18.92 -4.32 0.44
CA ALA A 158 18.41 -4.27 1.82
C ALA A 158 19.33 -3.48 2.76
N SER A 159 20.64 -3.47 2.49
CA SER A 159 21.64 -2.68 3.22
C SER A 159 21.42 -1.17 3.16
N ALA A 160 20.69 -0.65 2.16
CA ALA A 160 20.35 0.78 2.08
C ALA A 160 19.20 1.18 3.02
N VAL A 161 18.48 0.19 3.55
CA VAL A 161 17.40 0.33 4.54
C VAL A 161 17.64 -0.65 5.69
N ASP A 162 18.88 -0.67 6.18
CA ASP A 162 19.36 -1.54 7.25
C ASP A 162 18.71 -1.29 8.62
N TRP A 163 17.72 -0.41 8.72
CA TRP A 163 16.90 -0.20 9.91
C TRP A 163 15.55 -0.93 9.81
N LEU A 164 15.15 -1.43 8.63
CA LEU A 164 13.92 -2.17 8.44
C LEU A 164 14.12 -3.64 8.86
N ARG A 165 13.22 -4.14 9.72
CA ARG A 165 13.32 -5.49 10.30
C ARG A 165 11.98 -6.19 10.29
N PHE A 166 11.89 -7.28 9.53
CA PHE A 166 10.79 -8.22 9.55
C PHE A 166 11.09 -9.44 10.45
N ASN A 167 12.37 -9.76 10.68
CA ASN A 167 12.77 -10.89 11.52
C ASN A 167 12.89 -10.55 13.02
N ASP A 168 12.52 -9.34 13.46
CA ASP A 168 12.52 -8.98 14.88
C ASP A 168 11.55 -9.90 15.64
N CYS A 169 12.08 -10.67 16.59
CA CYS A 169 11.33 -11.64 17.39
C CYS A 169 10.16 -11.02 18.18
N ARG A 170 10.18 -9.70 18.42
CA ARG A 170 9.09 -8.96 19.08
C ARG A 170 7.89 -8.71 18.17
N ILE A 171 8.07 -8.84 16.86
CA ILE A 171 7.10 -8.45 15.83
C ILE A 171 6.76 -9.63 14.90
N SER A 172 7.63 -10.64 14.81
CA SER A 172 7.53 -11.75 13.85
C SER A 172 6.36 -12.72 14.07
N TRP A 173 5.58 -12.61 15.14
CA TRP A 173 4.44 -13.50 15.39
C TRP A 173 3.21 -12.71 15.84
N ARG A 174 2.71 -11.86 14.95
CA ARG A 174 1.50 -11.06 15.19
C ARG A 174 0.32 -11.62 14.37
N PRO A 175 -0.88 -11.74 14.98
CA PRO A 175 -2.06 -12.18 14.25
C PRO A 175 -2.46 -11.15 13.18
N PRO A 176 -3.19 -11.54 12.11
CA PRO A 176 -3.68 -10.62 11.09
C PRO A 176 -4.32 -9.34 11.66
N LEU A 177 -5.20 -9.46 12.66
CA LEU A 177 -5.89 -8.30 13.23
C LEU A 177 -4.97 -7.27 13.90
N TYR A 178 -3.77 -7.66 14.34
CA TYR A 178 -2.77 -6.71 14.79
C TYR A 178 -2.31 -5.81 13.63
N TRP A 179 -2.01 -6.39 12.47
CA TRP A 179 -1.59 -5.64 11.29
C TRP A 179 -2.71 -4.78 10.72
N ALA A 180 -3.95 -5.27 10.74
CA ALA A 180 -5.11 -4.45 10.38
C ALA A 180 -5.22 -3.22 11.29
N ARG A 181 -4.99 -3.38 12.59
CA ARG A 181 -5.02 -2.26 13.55
C ARG A 181 -3.92 -1.24 13.28
N GLN A 182 -2.67 -1.69 13.12
CA GLN A 182 -1.55 -0.81 12.82
C GLN A 182 -1.76 -0.03 11.52
N PHE A 183 -2.27 -0.70 10.48
CA PHE A 183 -2.62 -0.07 9.20
C PHE A 183 -3.69 1.01 9.36
N LEU A 184 -4.76 0.72 10.11
CA LEU A 184 -5.84 1.68 10.36
C LEU A 184 -5.38 2.89 11.19
N ASP A 185 -4.53 2.65 12.20
CA ASP A 185 -4.00 3.73 13.04
C ASP A 185 -3.14 4.70 12.21
N GLU A 186 -2.26 4.18 11.35
CA GLU A 186 -1.48 4.99 10.41
C GLU A 186 -2.37 5.72 9.40
N TYR A 187 -3.35 5.02 8.81
CA TYR A 187 -4.30 5.66 7.89
C TYR A 187 -5.04 6.83 8.55
N HIS A 188 -5.62 6.62 9.73
CA HIS A 188 -6.34 7.68 10.44
C HIS A 188 -5.42 8.83 10.85
N HIS A 189 -4.18 8.55 11.24
CA HIS A 189 -3.19 9.58 11.52
C HIS A 189 -2.90 10.44 10.28
N LEU A 190 -2.67 9.81 9.12
CA LEU A 190 -2.41 10.49 7.86
C LEU A 190 -3.62 11.30 7.39
N THR A 191 -4.83 10.76 7.49
CA THR A 191 -6.06 11.47 7.16
C THR A 191 -6.25 12.72 8.01
N ARG A 192 -5.98 12.66 9.32
CA ARG A 192 -6.00 13.86 10.17
C ARG A 192 -5.01 14.91 9.69
N ARG A 193 -3.76 14.52 9.40
CA ARG A 193 -2.72 15.44 8.90
C ARG A 193 -3.06 16.05 7.53
N MET A 194 -3.68 15.28 6.63
CA MET A 194 -4.17 15.80 5.35
C MET A 194 -5.25 16.87 5.56
N ASN A 195 -6.22 16.60 6.44
CA ASN A 195 -7.30 17.52 6.74
C ASN A 195 -6.77 18.80 7.41
N GLU A 196 -5.86 18.69 8.39
CA GLU A 196 -5.21 19.84 9.03
C GLU A 196 -4.51 20.73 8.00
N ARG A 197 -3.78 20.13 7.05
CA ARG A 197 -3.11 20.87 5.97
C ARG A 197 -4.11 21.60 5.06
N LEU A 198 -5.22 20.95 4.69
CA LEU A 198 -6.27 21.58 3.89
C LEU A 198 -6.91 22.76 4.64
N SER A 199 -7.17 22.60 5.94
CA SER A 199 -7.70 23.67 6.79
C SER A 199 -6.74 24.86 6.95
N MET A 200 -5.42 24.65 6.86
CA MET A 200 -4.44 25.76 6.87
C MET A 200 -4.37 26.51 5.54
N ILE A 201 -4.64 25.83 4.42
CA ILE A 201 -4.56 26.43 3.08
C ILE A 201 -5.85 27.18 2.71
N ALA A 202 -7.01 26.70 3.16
CA ALA A 202 -8.31 27.30 2.82
C ALA A 202 -8.44 28.80 3.19
N PRO A 203 -7.97 29.29 4.36
CA PRO A 203 -7.98 30.71 4.68
C PRO A 203 -7.00 31.53 3.83
N ALA A 204 -5.84 30.97 3.47
CA ALA A 204 -4.81 31.67 2.70
C ALA A 204 -5.26 31.94 1.25
N MET A 205 -6.05 31.04 0.65
CA MET A 205 -6.62 31.24 -0.69
C MET A 205 -7.80 32.22 -0.69
N ALA A 206 -8.55 32.32 0.41
CA ALA A 206 -9.67 33.27 0.54
C ALA A 206 -9.18 34.73 0.65
N ILE A 207 -8.03 34.96 1.29
CA ILE A 207 -7.43 36.30 1.42
C ILE A 207 -6.91 36.79 0.06
N GLN A 208 -6.30 35.93 -0.76
CA GLN A 208 -5.82 36.31 -2.09
C GLN A 208 -6.95 36.60 -3.11
N ALA A 209 -8.16 36.11 -2.87
CA ALA A 209 -9.33 36.41 -3.72
C ALA A 209 -10.05 37.72 -3.32
N GLY A 210 -9.73 38.30 -2.16
CA GLY A 210 -10.36 39.51 -1.63
C GLY A 210 -9.70 40.84 -2.03
N ASP A 211 -8.48 40.83 -2.55
CA ASP A 211 -7.68 42.03 -2.88
C ASP A 211 -7.87 42.53 -4.34
N HIS A 212 -8.93 42.09 -5.02
CA HIS A 212 -9.26 42.49 -6.40
C HIS A 212 -10.60 43.24 -6.53
N GLN A 213 -11.07 43.94 -5.48
CA GLN A 213 -12.21 44.87 -5.56
C GLN A 213 -11.78 46.32 -5.37
#